data_AF-A0A2V6KCF4-F1
#
_entry.id   AF-A0A2V6KCF4-F1
#
_cell.length_a   1.000
_cell.length_b   1.000
_cell.length_c   1.000
_cell.angle_alpha   90.00
_cell.angle_beta   90.00
_cell.angle_gamma   90.00
#
_symmetry.space_group_name_H-M   'P 1'
#
loop_
_entity.id
_entity.type
_entity.pdbx_description
1 polymer ?
#
loop_
_entity_poly.entity_id
_entity_poly.type
_entity_poly.pdbx_seq_one_letter_code
_entity_poly.pdbx_strand_id
1 'polypeptide(L)'
;MSLSPKTKRILWVSAIVLVILIALGAWFTWTKFFREEKEVFANEEEHFKYGSLGAEGERGVPYYLWLVLPRIFPDLMPGPGGYKSLGVVWEEGHEIPVGFSKKVVGFERITNNCAVCHTATYRLSEDEVPHVVAAGPAHTNNVQGMLRFLFKAAHDPRFNSDIIMNEIRLVSANNYGNGGLSFIDRQIYHYVLIPFTKKALLQQEKQFTWMNRYITGGHPKPDWAPGRDDAMNLTKYFMTSMSEDNTFGPTDFPSIWNLGIRSGKDNAGKQMLLNWTGDTPAVRSVLIDSALGLGAPAKPWFLQRMADLDHYLSNLPPPKWPFTETNSINQQFVNEGQKIYARDCAACHEPRAEFTNKVIPISEIKTDPERMYSWSKDAAAEANRRVKQLGIDRPPMVETQNPYGYVSPPLDGIWLRAPYLHNGSVPTLRDLLNPPNERPQSFHRGYDVLDPMNVGFKEPPARRTGPESVLTQPYVLFDTREKGNGNQGHTYGTQLSNEDKEKLLEYLKTL
;
A
#
# COMPACT_ATOMS: atom_id res chain seq x y z
N MET A 1 -4.75 -66.73 -25.55
CA MET A 1 -3.36 -66.79 -26.07
C MET A 1 -2.41 -66.25 -25.01
N SER A 2 -1.47 -67.07 -24.52
CA SER A 2 -0.44 -66.64 -23.56
C SER A 2 0.68 -65.91 -24.30
N LEU A 3 0.91 -64.63 -23.98
CA LEU A 3 2.05 -63.86 -24.52
C LEU A 3 3.38 -64.57 -24.25
N SER A 4 4.29 -64.55 -25.24
CA SER A 4 5.62 -65.16 -25.08
C SER A 4 6.41 -64.49 -23.94
N PRO A 5 7.30 -65.21 -23.24
CA PRO A 5 8.12 -64.64 -22.16
C PRO A 5 8.93 -63.39 -22.59
N LYS A 6 9.39 -63.37 -23.85
CA LYS A 6 10.09 -62.21 -24.43
C LYS A 6 9.15 -61.01 -24.61
N THR A 7 7.95 -61.23 -25.12
CA THR A 7 6.93 -60.18 -25.28
C THR A 7 6.48 -59.62 -23.93
N LYS A 8 6.30 -60.49 -22.92
CA LYS A 8 6.01 -60.06 -21.54
C LYS A 8 7.14 -59.20 -20.98
N ARG A 9 8.41 -59.60 -21.15
CA ARG A 9 9.57 -58.83 -20.69
C ARG A 9 9.68 -57.46 -21.37
N ILE A 10 9.44 -57.37 -22.68
CA ILE A 10 9.43 -56.10 -23.42
C ILE A 10 8.31 -55.20 -22.92
N LEU A 11 7.09 -55.71 -22.77
CA LEU A 11 5.96 -54.93 -22.24
C LEU A 11 6.23 -54.42 -20.82
N TRP A 12 6.83 -55.25 -19.96
CA TRP A 12 7.23 -54.84 -18.62
C TRP A 12 8.31 -53.75 -18.62
N VAL A 13 9.35 -53.89 -19.44
CA VAL A 13 10.40 -52.85 -19.56
C VAL A 13 9.80 -51.55 -20.11
N SER A 14 8.97 -51.62 -21.15
CA SER A 14 8.29 -50.45 -21.71
C SER A 14 7.36 -49.78 -20.69
N ALA A 15 6.64 -50.56 -19.88
CA ALA A 15 5.80 -50.02 -18.80
C ALA A 15 6.64 -49.33 -17.73
N ILE A 16 7.78 -49.90 -17.33
CA ILE A 16 8.70 -49.29 -16.36
C ILE A 16 9.28 -47.98 -16.92
N VAL A 17 9.74 -47.97 -18.17
CA VAL A 17 10.25 -46.76 -18.82
C VAL A 17 9.15 -45.69 -18.89
N LEU A 18 7.92 -46.06 -19.24
CA LEU A 18 6.80 -45.12 -19.25
C LEU A 18 6.52 -44.53 -17.87
N VAL A 19 6.52 -45.35 -16.82
CA VAL A 19 6.35 -44.87 -15.43
C VAL A 19 7.47 -43.92 -15.03
N ILE A 20 8.72 -44.23 -15.38
CA ILE A 20 9.88 -43.36 -15.10
C ILE A 20 9.73 -42.03 -15.84
N LEU A 21 9.34 -42.03 -17.12
CA LEU A 21 9.14 -40.81 -17.90
C LEU A 21 7.99 -39.95 -17.33
N ILE A 22 6.89 -40.57 -16.91
CA ILE A 22 5.79 -39.88 -16.22
C ILE A 22 6.29 -39.28 -14.91
N ALA A 23 7.06 -40.03 -14.10
CA ALA A 23 7.59 -39.55 -12.84
C ALA A 23 8.58 -38.39 -13.03
N LEU A 24 9.48 -38.47 -14.02
CA LEU A 24 10.40 -37.39 -14.36
C LEU A 24 9.67 -36.16 -14.90
N GLY A 25 8.64 -36.36 -15.73
CA GLY A 25 7.78 -35.28 -16.22
C GLY A 25 7.03 -34.59 -15.07
N ALA A 26 6.42 -35.36 -14.18
CA ALA A 26 5.73 -34.84 -13.00
C ALA A 26 6.70 -34.08 -12.06
N TRP A 27 7.89 -34.63 -11.82
CA TRP A 27 8.93 -33.97 -11.02
C TRP A 27 9.41 -32.67 -11.67
N PHE A 28 9.63 -32.66 -12.98
CA PHE A 28 10.00 -31.46 -13.73
C PHE A 28 8.92 -30.39 -13.66
N THR A 29 7.67 -30.77 -13.93
CA THR A 29 6.51 -29.86 -13.87
C THR A 29 6.33 -29.30 -12.46
N TRP A 30 6.38 -30.14 -11.43
CA TRP A 30 6.32 -29.69 -10.04
C TRP A 30 7.43 -28.68 -9.74
N THR A 31 8.67 -29.02 -10.08
CA THR A 31 9.84 -28.18 -9.78
C THR A 31 9.79 -26.84 -10.48
N LYS A 32 9.35 -26.78 -11.75
CA LYS A 32 9.36 -25.56 -12.56
C LYS A 32 8.11 -24.68 -12.43
N PHE A 33 7.00 -25.21 -11.93
CA PHE A 33 5.73 -24.48 -11.93
C PHE A 33 5.00 -24.44 -10.58
N PHE A 34 5.29 -25.35 -9.64
CA PHE A 34 4.50 -25.50 -8.40
C PHE A 34 5.33 -25.48 -7.12
N ARG A 35 6.65 -25.71 -7.18
CA ARG A 35 7.52 -25.73 -6.00
C ARG A 35 7.47 -24.39 -5.27
N GLU A 36 7.07 -24.43 -4.00
CA GLU A 36 7.16 -23.28 -3.11
C GLU A 36 8.41 -23.39 -2.21
N GLU A 37 9.16 -22.30 -2.07
CA GLU A 37 10.26 -22.21 -1.10
C GLU A 37 9.82 -21.41 0.13
N LYS A 38 10.35 -21.79 1.30
CA LYS A 38 10.10 -21.09 2.55
C LYS A 38 10.98 -19.85 2.62
N GLU A 39 10.37 -18.74 3.02
CA GLU A 39 11.09 -17.51 3.33
C GLU A 39 11.53 -17.53 4.80
N VAL A 40 12.67 -16.92 5.07
CA VAL A 40 13.22 -16.75 6.42
C VAL A 40 13.63 -15.29 6.54
N PHE A 41 13.19 -14.64 7.61
CA PHE A 41 13.45 -13.23 7.90
C PHE A 41 14.15 -13.14 9.26
N ALA A 42 15.01 -12.15 9.44
CA ALA A 42 15.74 -11.94 10.69
C ALA A 42 14.81 -11.51 11.83
N ASN A 43 13.76 -10.76 11.51
CA ASN A 43 12.75 -10.30 12.47
C ASN A 43 11.41 -10.00 11.79
N GLU A 44 10.42 -9.63 12.60
CA GLU A 44 9.07 -9.37 12.12
C GLU A 44 8.93 -8.07 11.33
N GLU A 45 9.80 -7.08 11.55
CA GLU A 45 9.83 -5.86 10.72
C GLU A 45 10.29 -6.19 9.29
N GLU A 46 11.35 -6.98 9.14
CA GLU A 46 11.82 -7.44 7.83
C GLU A 46 10.75 -8.32 7.15
N HIS A 47 10.10 -9.21 7.91
CA HIS A 47 8.99 -10.02 7.42
C HIS A 47 7.77 -9.16 7.02
N PHE A 48 7.51 -8.05 7.70
CA PHE A 48 6.47 -7.10 7.30
C PHE A 48 6.84 -6.38 6.00
N LYS A 49 8.09 -5.91 5.87
CA LYS A 49 8.59 -5.15 4.70
C LYS A 49 8.68 -6.00 3.44
N TYR A 50 9.13 -7.26 3.56
CA TYR A 50 9.52 -8.11 2.42
C TYR A 50 8.80 -9.46 2.35
N GLY A 51 7.95 -9.78 3.33
CA GLY A 51 7.25 -11.05 3.40
C GLY A 51 6.14 -11.22 2.38
N SER A 52 5.99 -12.44 1.89
CA SER A 52 4.87 -12.85 1.05
C SER A 52 3.54 -12.90 1.80
N LEU A 53 2.47 -12.45 1.12
CA LEU A 53 1.08 -12.71 1.51
C LEU A 53 0.51 -14.01 0.88
N GLY A 54 1.34 -14.77 0.17
CA GLY A 54 0.95 -15.99 -0.55
C GLY A 54 0.23 -15.74 -1.89
N ALA A 55 0.21 -14.50 -2.39
CA ALA A 55 -0.51 -14.09 -3.60
C ALA A 55 0.26 -14.39 -4.90
N GLU A 56 1.46 -14.99 -4.83
CA GLU A 56 2.36 -15.15 -5.98
C GLU A 56 1.77 -16.05 -7.07
N GLY A 57 0.99 -17.06 -6.66
CA GLY A 57 0.32 -17.97 -7.59
C GLY A 57 -0.67 -17.25 -8.50
N GLU A 58 -1.43 -16.31 -7.95
CA GLU A 58 -2.56 -15.62 -8.59
C GLU A 58 -2.16 -14.29 -9.24
N ARG A 59 -1.27 -13.53 -8.58
CA ARG A 59 -0.94 -12.14 -8.94
C ARG A 59 0.56 -11.88 -9.13
N GLY A 60 1.41 -12.88 -8.89
CA GLY A 60 2.85 -12.72 -8.98
C GLY A 60 3.34 -12.54 -10.42
N VAL A 61 4.17 -11.52 -10.62
CA VAL A 61 4.87 -11.28 -11.88
C VAL A 61 6.22 -12.02 -11.84
N PRO A 62 6.67 -12.68 -12.91
CA PRO A 62 8.03 -13.24 -12.95
C PRO A 62 9.08 -12.16 -12.62
N TYR A 63 9.96 -12.41 -11.66
CA TYR A 63 10.83 -11.39 -11.08
C TYR A 63 11.70 -10.68 -12.13
N TYR A 64 12.42 -11.44 -12.97
CA TYR A 64 13.25 -10.85 -14.02
C TYR A 64 12.46 -10.05 -15.06
N LEU A 65 11.20 -10.43 -15.33
CA LEU A 65 10.34 -9.65 -16.22
C LEU A 65 10.02 -8.31 -15.56
N TRP A 66 9.52 -8.31 -14.32
CA TRP A 66 9.27 -7.08 -13.55
C TRP A 66 10.52 -6.18 -13.52
N LEU A 67 11.68 -6.74 -13.17
CA LEU A 67 12.94 -6.01 -13.05
C LEU A 67 13.31 -5.21 -14.31
N VAL A 68 13.05 -5.75 -15.50
CA VAL A 68 13.45 -5.10 -16.77
C VAL A 68 12.37 -4.20 -17.37
N LEU A 69 11.11 -4.28 -16.93
CA LEU A 69 10.03 -3.49 -17.53
C LEU A 69 10.36 -1.98 -17.57
N PRO A 70 10.82 -1.32 -16.48
CA PRO A 70 11.10 0.11 -16.54
C PRO A 70 12.27 0.49 -17.47
N ARG A 71 13.16 -0.45 -17.81
CA ARG A 71 14.26 -0.23 -18.76
C ARG A 71 13.78 -0.28 -20.20
N ILE A 72 12.78 -1.13 -20.49
CA ILE A 72 12.17 -1.28 -21.81
C ILE A 72 11.17 -0.15 -22.09
N PHE A 73 10.49 0.30 -21.04
CA PHE A 73 9.40 1.28 -21.09
C PHE A 73 9.68 2.55 -20.27
N PRO A 74 10.84 3.21 -20.41
CA PRO A 74 11.17 4.39 -19.60
C PRO A 74 10.22 5.57 -19.88
N ASP A 75 9.66 5.63 -21.09
CA ASP A 75 8.66 6.61 -21.54
C ASP A 75 7.28 6.43 -20.90
N LEU A 76 6.98 5.24 -20.36
CA LEU A 76 5.73 4.96 -19.67
C LEU A 76 5.81 5.21 -18.15
N MET A 77 7.01 5.50 -17.64
CA MET A 77 7.24 5.81 -16.23
C MET A 77 6.94 7.28 -15.94
N PRO A 78 6.49 7.63 -14.71
CA PRO A 78 6.22 9.02 -14.34
C PRO A 78 7.50 9.89 -14.27
N GLY A 79 8.67 9.26 -14.18
CA GLY A 79 9.96 9.93 -14.16
C GLY A 79 11.15 8.96 -14.25
N PRO A 80 12.38 9.50 -14.27
CA PRO A 80 13.60 8.70 -14.34
C PRO A 80 13.82 7.85 -13.07
N GLY A 81 14.68 6.83 -13.18
CA GLY A 81 15.04 5.97 -12.05
C GLY A 81 14.21 4.68 -11.91
N GLY A 82 13.46 4.32 -12.95
CA GLY A 82 12.65 3.10 -12.95
C GLY A 82 11.59 3.14 -11.85
N TYR A 83 11.39 2.03 -11.15
CA TYR A 83 10.37 1.93 -10.10
C TYR A 83 10.46 3.01 -9.01
N LYS A 84 11.65 3.58 -8.74
CA LYS A 84 11.80 4.70 -7.79
C LYS A 84 10.93 5.91 -8.15
N SER A 85 10.63 6.15 -9.43
CA SER A 85 9.73 7.25 -9.83
C SER A 85 8.27 7.02 -9.45
N LEU A 86 7.91 5.80 -9.07
CA LEU A 86 6.62 5.46 -8.47
C LEU A 86 6.63 5.61 -6.94
N GLY A 87 7.71 6.12 -6.36
CA GLY A 87 7.83 6.44 -4.94
C GLY A 87 8.29 5.32 -4.02
N VAL A 88 8.48 4.10 -4.56
CA VAL A 88 8.94 2.95 -3.77
C VAL A 88 10.42 3.11 -3.39
N VAL A 89 10.77 2.59 -2.23
CA VAL A 89 12.09 2.79 -1.60
C VAL A 89 12.87 1.48 -1.49
N TRP A 90 14.17 1.55 -1.71
CA TRP A 90 15.12 0.46 -1.43
C TRP A 90 15.87 0.79 -0.16
N GLU A 91 15.97 -0.20 0.73
CA GLU A 91 16.95 -0.18 1.82
C GLU A 91 18.29 -0.69 1.31
N GLU A 92 19.38 -0.19 1.88
CA GLU A 92 20.72 -0.69 1.57
C GLU A 92 20.78 -2.21 1.83
N GLY A 93 21.47 -2.94 0.96
CA GLY A 93 21.61 -4.39 1.06
C GLY A 93 20.40 -5.20 0.56
N HIS A 94 19.27 -4.58 0.21
CA HIS A 94 18.09 -5.28 -0.29
C HIS A 94 17.98 -5.24 -1.81
N GLU A 95 17.66 -6.39 -2.41
CA GLU A 95 17.51 -6.53 -3.87
C GLU A 95 16.18 -5.94 -4.38
N ILE A 96 15.13 -6.03 -3.57
CA ILE A 96 13.78 -5.58 -3.90
C ILE A 96 13.37 -4.39 -3.02
N PRO A 97 12.46 -3.52 -3.49
CA PRO A 97 12.01 -2.39 -2.69
C PRO A 97 11.10 -2.85 -1.56
N VAL A 98 11.00 -2.04 -0.52
CA VAL A 98 10.05 -2.25 0.58
C VAL A 98 8.62 -2.27 0.03
N GLY A 99 7.79 -3.18 0.54
CA GLY A 99 6.42 -3.37 0.03
C GLY A 99 6.28 -4.49 -1.00
N PHE A 100 7.37 -5.20 -1.29
CA PHE A 100 7.39 -6.29 -2.25
C PHE A 100 7.99 -7.54 -1.63
N SER A 101 7.45 -8.69 -2.01
CA SER A 101 8.04 -9.99 -1.69
C SER A 101 8.57 -10.66 -2.95
N LYS A 102 9.70 -11.36 -2.81
CA LYS A 102 10.28 -12.20 -3.88
C LYS A 102 10.30 -13.64 -3.39
N LYS A 103 9.41 -14.46 -3.94
CA LYS A 103 9.24 -15.85 -3.52
C LYS A 103 9.21 -16.80 -4.72
N VAL A 104 9.77 -17.99 -4.54
CA VAL A 104 9.71 -19.05 -5.54
C VAL A 104 8.36 -19.76 -5.45
N VAL A 105 7.57 -19.67 -6.53
CA VAL A 105 6.40 -20.51 -6.79
C VAL A 105 6.55 -21.05 -8.22
N GLY A 106 7.24 -22.19 -8.32
CA GLY A 106 7.81 -22.74 -9.55
C GLY A 106 9.05 -21.98 -10.04
N PHE A 107 8.93 -20.66 -10.14
CA PHE A 107 9.99 -19.70 -10.48
C PHE A 107 9.90 -18.48 -9.56
N GLU A 108 10.92 -17.63 -9.57
CA GLU A 108 10.92 -16.39 -8.77
C GLU A 108 9.81 -15.45 -9.24
N ARG A 109 8.89 -15.14 -8.34
CA ARG A 109 7.80 -14.19 -8.55
C ARG A 109 7.93 -13.03 -7.59
N ILE A 110 7.53 -11.86 -8.06
CA ILE A 110 7.41 -10.67 -7.24
C ILE A 110 5.94 -10.28 -7.09
N THR A 111 5.55 -9.95 -5.86
CA THR A 111 4.21 -9.50 -5.47
C THR A 111 4.32 -8.33 -4.51
N ASN A 112 3.26 -7.55 -4.40
CA ASN A 112 3.13 -6.53 -3.36
C ASN A 112 2.62 -7.15 -2.05
N ASN A 113 3.06 -6.60 -0.93
CA ASN A 113 2.54 -6.91 0.41
C ASN A 113 2.02 -5.63 1.09
N CYS A 114 1.62 -5.71 2.37
CA CYS A 114 1.05 -4.60 3.11
C CYS A 114 1.97 -3.37 3.20
N ALA A 115 3.29 -3.57 3.20
CA ALA A 115 4.28 -2.52 3.39
C ALA A 115 4.36 -1.54 2.20
N VAL A 116 3.76 -1.87 1.04
CA VAL A 116 3.64 -0.92 -0.10
C VAL A 116 2.72 0.25 0.23
N CYS A 117 1.73 0.06 1.10
CA CYS A 117 0.86 1.15 1.56
C CYS A 117 1.29 1.67 2.94
N HIS A 118 1.96 0.81 3.72
CA HIS A 118 2.22 1.03 5.14
C HIS A 118 3.71 1.05 5.50
N THR A 119 4.51 1.78 4.71
CA THR A 119 5.89 2.15 5.06
C THR A 119 6.11 3.60 4.69
N ALA A 120 6.33 4.45 5.69
CA ALA A 120 6.68 5.84 5.46
C ALA A 120 8.17 5.95 5.12
N THR A 121 8.52 7.02 4.41
CA THR A 121 9.90 7.49 4.31
C THR A 121 10.01 8.90 4.85
N TYR A 122 11.21 9.32 5.25
CA TYR A 122 11.48 10.74 5.43
C TYR A 122 12.96 11.05 5.26
N ARG A 123 13.25 12.32 5.02
CA ARG A 123 14.60 12.90 4.98
C ARG A 123 14.59 14.22 5.73
N LEU A 124 15.70 14.53 6.40
CA LEU A 124 15.92 15.80 7.09
C LEU A 124 16.48 16.86 6.13
N SER A 125 17.16 16.43 5.07
CA SER A 125 17.67 17.27 3.97
C SER A 125 17.54 16.58 2.60
N GLU A 126 17.69 17.35 1.51
CA GLU A 126 17.48 16.82 0.15
C GLU A 126 18.51 15.81 -0.31
N ASP A 127 19.71 15.84 0.25
CA ASP A 127 20.86 15.01 -0.08
C ASP A 127 20.93 13.74 0.76
N GLU A 128 20.10 13.62 1.79
CA GLU A 128 20.06 12.46 2.67
C GLU A 128 19.47 11.22 1.97
N VAL A 129 19.90 10.04 2.40
CA VAL A 129 19.23 8.79 2.08
C VAL A 129 17.90 8.72 2.85
N PRO A 130 16.78 8.32 2.24
CA PRO A 130 15.51 8.20 2.96
C PRO A 130 15.59 7.24 4.14
N HIS A 131 15.15 7.69 5.31
CA HIS A 131 14.85 6.85 6.45
C HIS A 131 13.56 6.08 6.16
N VAL A 132 13.59 4.76 6.32
CA VAL A 132 12.44 3.88 6.11
C VAL A 132 11.80 3.58 7.46
N VAL A 133 10.49 3.80 7.57
CA VAL A 133 9.73 3.57 8.79
C VAL A 133 8.58 2.60 8.50
N ALA A 134 8.71 1.36 8.98
CA ALA A 134 7.66 0.36 8.90
C ALA A 134 6.38 0.83 9.60
N ALA A 135 5.23 0.36 9.09
CA ALA A 135 3.89 0.67 9.60
C ALA A 135 3.48 2.15 9.52
N GLY A 136 4.29 3.02 8.91
CA GLY A 136 3.94 4.41 8.62
C GLY A 136 3.14 4.58 7.32
N PRO A 137 2.54 5.76 7.09
CA PRO A 137 1.82 6.02 5.84
C PRO A 137 2.78 6.20 4.67
N ALA A 138 2.64 5.38 3.62
CA ALA A 138 3.51 5.43 2.44
C ALA A 138 3.21 6.61 1.50
N HIS A 139 3.35 7.84 2.00
CA HIS A 139 3.00 9.08 1.31
C HIS A 139 3.70 9.30 -0.05
N THR A 140 4.81 8.60 -0.31
CA THR A 140 5.53 8.63 -1.60
C THR A 140 4.96 7.66 -2.64
N ASN A 141 4.32 6.56 -2.23
CA ASN A 141 4.00 5.46 -3.14
C ASN A 141 2.82 5.79 -4.05
N ASN A 142 3.02 5.68 -5.37
CA ASN A 142 2.02 5.89 -6.40
C ASN A 142 1.47 4.55 -6.93
N VAL A 143 0.63 3.89 -6.13
CA VAL A 143 0.07 2.58 -6.46
C VAL A 143 -0.78 2.59 -7.74
N GLN A 144 -1.54 3.66 -7.97
CA GLN A 144 -2.33 3.82 -9.20
C GLN A 144 -1.43 3.94 -10.43
N GLY A 145 -0.36 4.75 -10.33
CA GLY A 145 0.65 4.89 -11.37
C GLY A 145 1.33 3.57 -11.69
N MET A 146 1.62 2.75 -10.67
CA MET A 146 2.25 1.43 -10.85
C MET A 146 1.33 0.48 -11.63
N LEU A 147 0.05 0.40 -11.29
CA LEU A 147 -0.93 -0.42 -12.02
C LEU A 147 -1.05 0.05 -13.47
N ARG A 148 -1.19 1.36 -13.69
CA ARG A 148 -1.30 1.94 -15.04
C ARG A 148 -0.04 1.71 -15.87
N PHE A 149 1.15 1.77 -15.26
CA PHE A 149 2.41 1.44 -15.94
C PHE A 149 2.39 0.00 -16.46
N LEU A 150 2.05 -0.97 -15.59
CA LEU A 150 2.00 -2.39 -15.96
C LEU A 150 1.00 -2.64 -17.10
N PHE A 151 -0.19 -2.03 -17.05
CA PHE A 151 -1.19 -2.16 -18.11
C PHE A 151 -0.75 -1.51 -19.42
N LYS A 152 -0.22 -0.29 -19.39
CA LYS A 152 0.31 0.38 -20.59
C LYS A 152 1.45 -0.43 -21.22
N ALA A 153 2.38 -0.94 -20.41
CA ALA A 153 3.44 -1.81 -20.87
C ALA A 153 2.86 -3.07 -21.55
N ALA A 154 1.83 -3.70 -20.98
CA ALA A 154 1.20 -4.88 -21.57
C ALA A 154 0.50 -4.63 -22.92
N HIS A 155 0.05 -3.42 -23.21
CA HIS A 155 -0.48 -3.03 -24.53
C HIS A 155 0.61 -2.71 -25.55
N ASP A 156 1.80 -2.34 -25.10
CA ASP A 156 2.86 -1.87 -25.97
C ASP A 156 3.47 -3.03 -26.82
N PRO A 157 3.73 -2.82 -28.13
CA PRO A 157 4.36 -3.83 -28.99
C PRO A 157 5.72 -4.30 -28.51
N ARG A 158 6.46 -3.47 -27.75
CA ARG A 158 7.76 -3.84 -27.16
C ARG A 158 7.62 -4.90 -26.07
N PHE A 159 6.41 -5.14 -25.54
CA PHE A 159 6.13 -6.25 -24.63
C PHE A 159 6.01 -7.55 -25.44
N ASN A 160 7.16 -8.05 -25.85
CA ASN A 160 7.32 -9.32 -26.56
C ASN A 160 8.56 -10.05 -26.05
N SER A 161 8.58 -11.36 -26.28
CA SER A 161 9.58 -12.25 -25.70
C SER A 161 11.00 -11.95 -26.16
N ASP A 162 11.21 -11.53 -27.41
CA ASP A 162 12.55 -11.26 -27.92
C ASP A 162 13.22 -10.07 -27.22
N ILE A 163 12.51 -8.94 -27.15
CA ILE A 163 13.02 -7.71 -26.52
C ILE A 163 13.24 -7.93 -25.02
N ILE A 164 12.24 -8.50 -24.35
CA ILE A 164 12.31 -8.75 -22.91
C ILE A 164 13.44 -9.72 -22.58
N MET A 165 13.57 -10.83 -23.32
CA MET A 165 14.64 -11.80 -23.06
C MET A 165 16.02 -11.22 -23.33
N ASN A 166 16.17 -10.33 -24.32
CA ASN A 166 17.43 -9.63 -24.54
C ASN A 166 17.77 -8.74 -23.34
N GLU A 167 16.82 -7.99 -22.80
CA GLU A 167 17.07 -7.13 -21.64
C GLU A 167 17.34 -7.96 -20.36
N ILE A 168 16.60 -9.06 -20.15
CA ILE A 168 16.86 -10.00 -19.06
C ILE A 168 18.29 -10.55 -19.14
N ARG A 169 18.76 -10.90 -20.34
CA ARG A 169 20.14 -11.37 -20.55
C ARG A 169 21.18 -10.32 -20.15
N LEU A 170 20.92 -9.03 -20.42
CA LEU A 170 21.85 -7.95 -20.07
C LEU A 170 21.94 -7.74 -18.55
N VAL A 171 20.81 -7.80 -17.84
CA VAL A 171 20.81 -7.60 -16.37
C VAL A 171 21.25 -8.84 -15.59
N SER A 172 20.90 -10.05 -16.05
CA SER A 172 21.23 -11.30 -15.34
C SER A 172 22.68 -11.75 -15.55
N ALA A 173 23.36 -11.27 -16.59
CA ALA A 173 24.78 -11.56 -16.83
C ALA A 173 25.73 -10.90 -15.81
N ASN A 174 25.30 -9.84 -15.14
CA ASN A 174 26.13 -9.06 -14.21
C ASN A 174 26.04 -9.52 -12.73
N ASN A 175 25.21 -10.51 -12.40
CA ASN A 175 25.09 -11.02 -11.03
C ASN A 175 26.12 -12.13 -10.73
N TYR A 176 27.31 -11.71 -10.32
CA TYR A 176 28.33 -12.47 -9.55
C TYR A 176 28.43 -13.98 -9.85
N GLY A 177 28.82 -14.34 -11.07
CA GLY A 177 29.43 -15.65 -11.35
C GLY A 177 28.51 -16.88 -11.41
N ASN A 178 27.18 -16.74 -11.25
CA ASN A 178 26.22 -17.87 -11.32
C ASN A 178 25.27 -17.85 -12.54
N GLY A 179 25.69 -17.30 -13.68
CA GLY A 179 25.24 -17.78 -14.99
C GLY A 179 23.78 -17.51 -15.42
N GLY A 180 23.10 -16.51 -14.88
CA GLY A 180 21.76 -16.07 -15.34
C GLY A 180 20.70 -17.18 -15.40
N LEU A 181 19.62 -16.95 -16.17
CA LEU A 181 18.59 -17.98 -16.39
C LEU A 181 19.19 -19.19 -17.15
N SER A 182 18.93 -20.41 -16.64
CA SER A 182 19.33 -21.64 -17.34
C SER A 182 18.76 -21.69 -18.76
N PHE A 183 19.31 -22.52 -19.66
CA PHE A 183 18.76 -22.64 -21.01
C PHE A 183 17.26 -22.98 -20.99
N ILE A 184 16.85 -23.91 -20.13
CA ILE A 184 15.46 -24.31 -19.95
C ILE A 184 14.63 -23.13 -19.44
N ASP A 185 15.10 -22.41 -18.43
CA ASP A 185 14.36 -21.27 -17.88
C ASP A 185 14.22 -20.14 -18.91
N ARG A 186 15.23 -19.92 -19.76
CA ARG A 186 15.12 -18.98 -20.88
C ARG A 186 14.01 -19.38 -21.86
N GLN A 187 13.88 -20.68 -22.18
CA GLN A 187 12.79 -21.15 -23.04
C GLN A 187 11.43 -21.00 -22.36
N ILE A 188 11.34 -21.30 -21.05
CA ILE A 188 10.11 -21.13 -20.26
C ILE A 188 9.71 -19.65 -20.21
N TYR A 189 10.65 -18.73 -19.95
CA TYR A 189 10.37 -17.30 -19.98
C TYR A 189 9.89 -16.84 -21.36
N HIS A 190 10.64 -17.21 -22.42
CA HIS A 190 10.37 -16.78 -23.78
C HIS A 190 8.98 -17.27 -24.25
N TYR A 191 8.70 -18.56 -24.14
CA TYR A 191 7.52 -19.15 -24.77
C TYR A 191 6.31 -19.27 -23.84
N VAL A 192 6.50 -19.18 -22.52
CA VAL A 192 5.43 -19.37 -21.53
C VAL A 192 5.22 -18.12 -20.69
N LEU A 193 6.20 -17.72 -19.88
CA LEU A 193 5.97 -16.72 -18.83
C LEU A 193 5.69 -15.32 -19.39
N ILE A 194 6.44 -14.87 -20.40
CA ILE A 194 6.26 -13.53 -20.97
C ILE A 194 4.88 -13.41 -21.68
N PRO A 195 4.50 -14.31 -22.60
CA PRO A 195 3.18 -14.26 -23.22
C PRO A 195 2.04 -14.41 -22.21
N PHE A 196 2.19 -15.30 -21.23
CA PHE A 196 1.18 -15.50 -20.19
C PHE A 196 1.04 -14.26 -19.30
N THR A 197 2.14 -13.65 -18.88
CA THR A 197 2.11 -12.42 -18.08
C THR A 197 1.45 -11.28 -18.84
N LYS A 198 1.77 -11.10 -20.13
CA LYS A 198 1.09 -10.12 -20.99
C LYS A 198 -0.42 -10.32 -20.98
N LYS A 199 -0.86 -11.56 -21.23
CA LYS A 199 -2.28 -11.93 -21.24
C LYS A 199 -2.93 -11.72 -19.86
N ALA A 200 -2.24 -12.06 -18.77
CA ALA A 200 -2.73 -11.88 -17.42
C ALA A 200 -2.90 -10.40 -17.06
N LEU A 201 -1.93 -9.54 -17.40
CA LEU A 201 -2.02 -8.09 -17.18
C LEU A 201 -3.19 -7.47 -17.96
N LEU A 202 -3.36 -7.84 -19.23
CA LEU A 202 -4.48 -7.38 -20.06
C LEU A 202 -5.84 -7.87 -19.54
N GLN A 203 -5.89 -9.05 -18.92
CA GLN A 203 -7.11 -9.56 -18.29
C GLN A 203 -7.37 -8.88 -16.94
N GLN A 204 -6.32 -8.60 -16.17
CA GLN A 204 -6.40 -7.91 -14.89
C GLN A 204 -6.87 -6.47 -15.07
N GLU A 205 -6.40 -5.75 -16.11
CA GLU A 205 -6.84 -4.39 -16.42
C GLU A 205 -8.39 -4.26 -16.49
N LYS A 206 -9.07 -5.29 -17.00
CA LYS A 206 -10.54 -5.33 -17.09
C LYS A 206 -11.23 -5.30 -15.71
N GLN A 207 -10.53 -5.70 -14.65
CA GLN A 207 -11.01 -5.63 -13.26
C GLN A 207 -10.71 -4.28 -12.59
N PHE A 208 -9.94 -3.42 -13.26
CA PHE A 208 -9.55 -2.10 -12.77
C PHE A 208 -10.16 -0.95 -13.60
N THR A 209 -11.14 -1.25 -14.46
CA THR A 209 -11.79 -0.23 -15.30
C THR A 209 -12.46 0.86 -14.48
N TRP A 210 -12.98 0.53 -13.30
CA TRP A 210 -13.56 1.48 -12.35
C TRP A 210 -12.61 2.60 -11.90
N MET A 211 -11.29 2.42 -11.97
CA MET A 211 -10.31 3.47 -11.64
C MET A 211 -10.37 4.63 -12.64
N ASN A 212 -10.79 4.35 -13.88
CA ASN A 212 -10.81 5.33 -14.97
C ASN A 212 -12.23 5.73 -15.41
N ARG A 213 -13.28 5.15 -14.79
CA ARG A 213 -14.68 5.45 -15.11
C ARG A 213 -15.09 6.86 -14.67
N TYR A 214 -16.05 7.44 -15.39
CA TYR A 214 -16.40 8.86 -15.30
C TYR A 214 -17.06 9.27 -13.97
N ILE A 215 -16.71 10.46 -13.50
CA ILE A 215 -17.53 11.25 -12.57
C ILE A 215 -18.58 11.98 -13.40
N THR A 216 -19.80 12.02 -12.86
CA THR A 216 -20.99 12.76 -13.32
C THR A 216 -20.70 13.83 -14.39
N GLY A 217 -21.28 13.69 -15.58
CA GLY A 217 -21.08 14.64 -16.69
C GLY A 217 -20.01 14.23 -17.73
N GLY A 218 -19.39 13.05 -17.58
CA GLY A 218 -18.47 12.50 -18.59
C GLY A 218 -16.99 12.89 -18.40
N HIS A 219 -16.61 13.40 -17.23
CA HIS A 219 -15.22 13.68 -16.88
C HIS A 219 -14.57 12.46 -16.19
N PRO A 220 -13.30 12.14 -16.45
CA PRO A 220 -12.62 11.04 -15.75
C PRO A 220 -12.50 11.32 -14.24
N LYS A 221 -12.42 10.26 -13.44
CA LYS A 221 -12.03 10.37 -12.02
C LYS A 221 -10.64 11.03 -11.91
N PRO A 222 -10.42 11.95 -10.94
CA PRO A 222 -9.09 12.40 -10.58
C PRO A 222 -8.17 11.23 -10.26
N ASP A 223 -6.89 11.46 -10.49
CA ASP A 223 -5.86 10.55 -10.04
C ASP A 223 -5.80 10.55 -8.51
N TRP A 224 -5.46 9.40 -7.93
CA TRP A 224 -5.39 9.30 -6.47
C TRP A 224 -4.24 10.12 -5.88
N ALA A 225 -3.21 10.39 -6.69
CA ALA A 225 -1.91 10.95 -6.31
C ALA A 225 -1.11 10.00 -5.36
N PRO A 226 0.21 10.24 -5.20
CA PRO A 226 1.05 9.45 -4.30
C PRO A 226 0.54 9.44 -2.85
N GLY A 227 0.65 8.31 -2.17
CA GLY A 227 0.24 8.15 -0.76
C GLY A 227 -1.23 7.83 -0.53
N ARG A 228 -1.98 7.53 -1.61
CA ARG A 228 -3.42 7.32 -1.56
C ARG A 228 -3.85 6.09 -2.36
N ASP A 229 -4.96 5.51 -1.94
CA ASP A 229 -5.73 4.54 -2.69
C ASP A 229 -7.23 4.70 -2.46
N ASP A 230 -8.05 4.07 -3.30
CA ASP A 230 -9.49 3.93 -3.07
C ASP A 230 -9.76 2.59 -2.37
N ALA A 231 -9.28 2.46 -1.13
CA ALA A 231 -9.24 1.21 -0.37
C ALA A 231 -10.59 0.47 -0.29
N MET A 232 -11.70 1.21 -0.14
CA MET A 232 -13.02 0.59 -0.05
C MET A 232 -13.58 0.16 -1.39
N ASN A 233 -13.31 0.88 -2.49
CA ASN A 233 -13.64 0.38 -3.82
C ASN A 233 -12.77 -0.83 -4.21
N LEU A 234 -11.50 -0.86 -3.81
CA LEU A 234 -10.66 -2.05 -3.94
C LEU A 234 -11.31 -3.24 -3.23
N THR A 235 -11.66 -3.08 -1.95
CA THR A 235 -12.34 -4.12 -1.17
C THR A 235 -13.66 -4.55 -1.83
N LYS A 236 -14.49 -3.58 -2.22
CA LYS A 236 -15.81 -3.79 -2.85
C LYS A 236 -15.68 -4.60 -4.13
N TYR A 237 -14.78 -4.25 -5.04
CA TYR A 237 -14.72 -4.89 -6.36
C TYR A 237 -13.88 -6.17 -6.42
N PHE A 238 -12.92 -6.34 -5.51
CA PHE A 238 -12.06 -7.54 -5.52
C PHE A 238 -12.52 -8.63 -4.55
N MET A 239 -13.18 -8.28 -3.44
CA MET A 239 -13.65 -9.28 -2.48
C MET A 239 -15.12 -9.65 -2.65
N THR A 240 -15.92 -8.81 -3.31
CA THR A 240 -17.37 -9.01 -3.45
C THR A 240 -17.78 -9.21 -4.91
N SER A 241 -19.02 -9.67 -5.15
CA SER A 241 -19.60 -9.69 -6.51
C SER A 241 -20.41 -8.45 -6.86
N MET A 242 -20.18 -7.33 -6.19
CA MET A 242 -20.88 -6.10 -6.51
C MET A 242 -20.43 -5.56 -7.87
N SER A 243 -21.39 -5.03 -8.62
CA SER A 243 -21.10 -4.31 -9.86
C SER A 243 -20.35 -3.03 -9.57
N GLU A 244 -19.47 -2.64 -10.49
CA GLU A 244 -18.85 -1.32 -10.47
C GLU A 244 -19.90 -0.20 -10.46
N ASP A 245 -19.69 0.81 -9.63
CA ASP A 245 -20.50 2.02 -9.53
C ASP A 245 -19.64 3.29 -9.72
N ASN A 246 -20.28 4.46 -9.61
CA ASN A 246 -19.62 5.76 -9.80
C ASN A 246 -19.06 6.35 -8.50
N THR A 247 -19.01 5.58 -7.41
CA THR A 247 -18.39 6.06 -6.18
C THR A 247 -16.89 6.25 -6.37
N PHE A 248 -16.34 7.20 -5.64
CA PHE A 248 -14.95 7.59 -5.68
C PHE A 248 -14.58 8.04 -4.29
N GLY A 249 -13.58 7.43 -3.68
CA GLY A 249 -13.26 7.71 -2.28
C GLY A 249 -11.80 7.55 -1.92
N PRO A 250 -10.84 8.09 -2.71
CA PRO A 250 -9.43 7.92 -2.40
C PRO A 250 -9.07 8.54 -1.05
N THR A 251 -8.38 7.76 -0.23
CA THR A 251 -7.94 8.11 1.12
C THR A 251 -6.43 8.05 1.22
N ASP A 252 -5.88 8.83 2.15
CA ASP A 252 -4.49 8.69 2.57
C ASP A 252 -4.27 7.32 3.22
N PHE A 253 -3.11 6.72 2.96
CA PHE A 253 -2.71 5.51 3.67
C PHE A 253 -2.62 5.82 5.18
N PRO A 254 -3.29 5.08 6.06
CA PRO A 254 -3.16 5.33 7.48
C PRO A 254 -1.85 4.75 8.03
N SER A 255 -1.34 5.35 9.11
CA SER A 255 -0.37 4.69 9.98
C SER A 255 -1.01 3.47 10.64
N ILE A 256 -0.29 2.35 10.68
CA ILE A 256 -0.71 1.10 11.31
C ILE A 256 0.28 0.62 12.38
N TRP A 257 1.13 1.50 12.89
CA TRP A 257 1.81 1.28 14.17
C TRP A 257 0.80 1.46 15.32
N ASN A 258 1.14 0.92 16.47
CA ASN A 258 0.43 1.08 17.73
C ASN A 258 -1.09 0.78 17.62
N LEU A 259 -1.47 -0.27 16.88
CA LEU A 259 -2.88 -0.62 16.69
C LEU A 259 -3.59 -1.04 17.99
N GLY A 260 -2.82 -1.41 19.02
CA GLY A 260 -3.33 -1.78 20.34
C GLY A 260 -4.09 -0.64 21.01
N ILE A 261 -3.74 0.62 20.79
CA ILE A 261 -4.50 1.77 21.34
C ILE A 261 -5.70 2.16 20.47
N ARG A 262 -5.81 1.61 19.25
CA ARG A 262 -6.81 1.96 18.22
C ARG A 262 -7.97 0.96 18.15
N SER A 263 -7.96 -0.11 18.93
CA SER A 263 -9.00 -1.15 18.85
C SER A 263 -9.45 -1.69 20.20
N GLY A 264 -10.58 -2.40 20.22
CA GLY A 264 -11.21 -2.87 21.47
C GLY A 264 -12.17 -1.83 22.04
N LYS A 265 -12.20 -1.65 23.37
CA LYS A 265 -13.17 -0.77 24.06
C LYS A 265 -12.51 0.47 24.65
N ASP A 266 -13.19 1.61 24.62
CA ASP A 266 -12.76 2.82 25.32
C ASP A 266 -12.91 2.71 26.85
N ASN A 267 -12.59 3.79 27.58
CA ASN A 267 -12.71 3.85 29.03
C ASN A 267 -14.16 3.68 29.54
N ALA A 268 -15.16 3.94 28.70
CA ALA A 268 -16.58 3.74 29.00
C ALA A 268 -17.08 2.35 28.55
N GLY A 269 -16.20 1.47 28.06
CA GLY A 269 -16.54 0.13 27.61
C GLY A 269 -17.22 0.07 26.23
N LYS A 270 -17.28 1.19 25.48
CA LYS A 270 -17.88 1.21 24.13
C LYS A 270 -16.86 0.77 23.09
N GLN A 271 -17.31 0.02 22.08
CA GLN A 271 -16.48 -0.47 20.98
C GLN A 271 -15.85 0.66 20.17
N MET A 272 -14.55 0.63 19.97
CA MET A 272 -13.80 1.50 19.05
C MET A 272 -13.76 0.89 17.66
N LEU A 273 -13.74 1.75 16.64
CA LEU A 273 -13.83 1.35 15.23
C LEU A 273 -12.56 1.77 14.47
N LEU A 274 -12.28 1.06 13.39
CA LEU A 274 -11.14 1.23 12.49
C LEU A 274 -11.63 1.58 11.09
N ASN A 275 -10.68 1.84 10.19
CA ASN A 275 -10.91 2.50 8.90
C ASN A 275 -11.44 3.93 9.07
N TRP A 276 -11.28 4.74 8.02
CA TRP A 276 -11.63 6.16 8.07
C TRP A 276 -13.10 6.42 8.46
N THR A 277 -14.00 5.51 8.08
CA THR A 277 -15.44 5.60 8.40
C THR A 277 -15.89 4.54 9.41
N GLY A 278 -15.02 3.97 10.23
CA GLY A 278 -15.46 3.07 11.29
C GLY A 278 -16.05 1.76 10.76
N ASP A 279 -15.57 1.29 9.61
CA ASP A 279 -16.12 0.15 8.88
C ASP A 279 -15.85 -1.19 9.58
N THR A 280 -14.89 -1.22 10.50
CA THR A 280 -14.39 -2.48 11.09
C THR A 280 -14.17 -2.35 12.59
N PRO A 281 -14.62 -3.32 13.42
CA PRO A 281 -14.49 -3.23 14.88
C PRO A 281 -13.17 -3.78 15.44
N ALA A 282 -12.33 -4.45 14.64
CA ALA A 282 -11.15 -5.15 15.12
C ALA A 282 -9.97 -5.10 14.14
N VAL A 283 -8.74 -4.98 14.66
CA VAL A 283 -7.49 -4.97 13.87
C VAL A 283 -7.39 -6.22 13.02
N ARG A 284 -7.59 -7.38 13.67
CA ARG A 284 -7.67 -8.69 13.04
C ARG A 284 -8.52 -8.72 11.77
N SER A 285 -9.69 -8.08 11.80
CA SER A 285 -10.61 -8.04 10.68
C SER A 285 -10.06 -7.19 9.53
N VAL A 286 -9.51 -6.00 9.83
CA VAL A 286 -8.85 -5.15 8.83
C VAL A 286 -7.72 -5.91 8.14
N LEU A 287 -6.84 -6.57 8.90
CA LEU A 287 -5.72 -7.33 8.35
C LEU A 287 -6.18 -8.46 7.42
N ILE A 288 -7.17 -9.24 7.86
CA ILE A 288 -7.75 -10.33 7.06
C ILE A 288 -8.35 -9.78 5.76
N ASP A 289 -9.19 -8.75 5.85
CA ASP A 289 -9.87 -8.20 4.67
C ASP A 289 -8.89 -7.57 3.69
N SER A 290 -7.95 -6.77 4.17
CA SER A 290 -6.91 -6.18 3.32
C SER A 290 -6.05 -7.24 2.64
N ALA A 291 -5.64 -8.30 3.35
CA ALA A 291 -4.84 -9.37 2.75
C ALA A 291 -5.62 -10.16 1.69
N LEU A 292 -6.90 -10.49 1.94
CA LEU A 292 -7.78 -11.12 0.95
C LEU A 292 -7.98 -10.22 -0.28
N GLY A 293 -8.19 -8.91 -0.07
CA GLY A 293 -8.27 -7.91 -1.14
C GLY A 293 -6.99 -7.86 -2.00
N LEU A 294 -5.82 -8.05 -1.38
CA LEU A 294 -4.53 -8.18 -2.04
C LEU A 294 -4.27 -9.57 -2.66
N GLY A 295 -5.23 -10.50 -2.55
CA GLY A 295 -5.19 -11.81 -3.23
C GLY A 295 -4.53 -12.91 -2.43
N ALA A 296 -4.32 -12.71 -1.12
CA ALA A 296 -3.86 -13.76 -0.23
C ALA A 296 -4.88 -14.92 -0.21
N PRO A 297 -4.43 -16.17 -0.40
CA PRO A 297 -5.34 -17.31 -0.33
C PRO A 297 -5.66 -17.65 1.13
N ALA A 298 -6.87 -18.16 1.38
CA ALA A 298 -7.30 -18.69 2.68
C ALA A 298 -6.64 -20.06 3.00
N LYS A 299 -5.31 -20.13 2.98
CA LYS A 299 -4.52 -21.32 3.34
C LYS A 299 -4.48 -21.51 4.87
N PRO A 300 -4.18 -22.71 5.40
CA PRO A 300 -4.16 -22.95 6.86
C PRO A 300 -3.24 -22.02 7.67
N TRP A 301 -2.13 -21.56 7.08
CA TRP A 301 -1.21 -20.62 7.72
C TRP A 301 -1.71 -19.17 7.71
N PHE A 302 -2.70 -18.82 6.88
CA PHE A 302 -3.16 -17.45 6.65
C PHE A 302 -3.60 -16.78 7.95
N LEU A 303 -4.44 -17.45 8.73
CA LEU A 303 -4.90 -16.92 10.01
C LEU A 303 -3.72 -16.72 10.96
N GLN A 304 -2.80 -17.69 11.08
CA GLN A 304 -1.63 -17.48 11.95
C GLN A 304 -0.83 -16.25 11.53
N ARG A 305 -0.53 -16.09 10.23
CA ARG A 305 0.23 -14.92 9.75
C ARG A 305 -0.44 -13.60 10.08
N MET A 306 -1.76 -13.52 9.87
CA MET A 306 -2.50 -12.32 10.20
C MET A 306 -2.49 -12.07 11.73
N ALA A 307 -2.39 -13.11 12.57
CA ALA A 307 -2.35 -12.97 14.04
C ALA A 307 -0.98 -12.45 14.50
N ASP A 308 0.09 -12.92 13.85
CA ASP A 308 1.44 -12.44 14.07
C ASP A 308 1.55 -10.95 13.71
N LEU A 309 0.96 -10.54 12.57
CA LEU A 309 0.86 -9.13 12.18
C LEU A 309 0.05 -8.30 13.16
N ASP A 310 -1.09 -8.80 13.65
CA ASP A 310 -1.89 -8.12 14.67
C ASP A 310 -1.05 -7.89 15.93
N HIS A 311 -0.35 -8.92 16.40
CA HIS A 311 0.52 -8.80 17.57
C HIS A 311 1.65 -7.78 17.34
N TYR A 312 2.35 -7.86 16.22
CA TYR A 312 3.45 -6.95 15.89
C TYR A 312 2.98 -5.49 15.80
N LEU A 313 1.99 -5.22 14.94
CA LEU A 313 1.49 -3.87 14.68
C LEU A 313 0.76 -3.28 15.89
N SER A 314 0.13 -4.11 16.73
CA SER A 314 -0.47 -3.65 17.98
C SER A 314 0.54 -3.17 19.01
N ASN A 315 1.80 -3.63 18.92
CA ASN A 315 2.85 -3.33 19.90
C ASN A 315 4.01 -2.47 19.34
N LEU A 316 4.05 -2.21 18.03
CA LEU A 316 5.07 -1.38 17.41
C LEU A 316 4.80 0.12 17.69
N PRO A 317 5.68 0.85 18.41
CA PRO A 317 5.49 2.29 18.62
C PRO A 317 5.84 3.12 17.37
N PRO A 318 5.32 4.34 17.23
CA PRO A 318 5.80 5.28 16.21
C PRO A 318 7.27 5.68 16.43
N PRO A 319 7.96 6.17 15.39
CA PRO A 319 9.29 6.76 15.55
C PRO A 319 9.22 8.06 16.35
N LYS A 320 10.30 8.38 17.07
CA LYS A 320 10.46 9.67 17.75
C LYS A 320 10.77 10.76 16.73
N TRP A 321 10.46 12.00 17.10
CA TRP A 321 10.88 13.19 16.34
C TRP A 321 12.39 13.16 16.06
N PRO A 322 12.81 13.27 14.79
CA PRO A 322 14.20 12.99 14.40
C PRO A 322 15.14 14.20 14.57
N PHE A 323 14.59 15.40 14.70
CA PHE A 323 15.34 16.65 14.82
C PHE A 323 15.84 16.85 16.26
N THR A 324 17.03 16.31 16.55
CA THR A 324 17.65 16.35 17.89
C THR A 324 18.70 17.46 18.03
N GLU A 325 19.45 17.75 16.96
CA GLU A 325 20.53 18.76 16.96
C GLU A 325 20.07 20.10 16.38
N THR A 326 19.24 20.07 15.34
CA THR A 326 18.64 21.26 14.71
C THR A 326 17.14 21.19 14.93
N ASN A 327 16.50 22.32 15.26
CA ASN A 327 15.06 22.36 15.54
C ASN A 327 14.61 21.39 16.65
N SER A 328 15.44 21.27 17.70
CA SER A 328 15.15 20.49 18.88
C SER A 328 13.87 20.99 19.56
N ILE A 329 13.13 20.06 20.17
CA ILE A 329 11.86 20.33 20.85
C ILE A 329 12.04 21.36 21.99
N ASN A 330 11.18 22.37 22.03
CA ASN A 330 11.12 23.34 23.13
C ASN A 330 10.23 22.81 24.27
N GLN A 331 10.85 22.34 25.35
CA GLN A 331 10.14 21.71 26.46
C GLN A 331 9.14 22.63 27.18
N GLN A 332 9.39 23.95 27.23
CA GLN A 332 8.40 24.88 27.79
C GLN A 332 7.14 24.90 26.92
N PHE A 333 7.32 25.01 25.61
CA PHE A 333 6.22 25.02 24.66
C PHE A 333 5.46 23.69 24.65
N VAL A 334 6.16 22.55 24.80
CA VAL A 334 5.52 21.23 25.00
C VAL A 334 4.58 21.25 26.21
N ASN A 335 5.05 21.74 27.36
CA ASN A 335 4.24 21.76 28.58
C ASN A 335 3.00 22.67 28.46
N GLU A 336 3.11 23.78 27.73
CA GLU A 336 1.99 24.68 27.46
C GLU A 336 1.05 24.09 26.39
N GLY A 337 1.60 23.53 25.33
CA GLY A 337 0.88 22.84 24.24
C GLY A 337 0.11 21.62 24.73
N GLN A 338 0.65 20.86 25.69
CA GLN A 338 -0.05 19.75 26.32
C GLN A 338 -1.35 20.21 27.01
N LYS A 339 -1.36 21.39 27.64
CA LYS A 339 -2.58 21.94 28.25
C LYS A 339 -3.61 22.32 27.20
N ILE A 340 -3.17 22.89 26.08
CA ILE A 340 -4.05 23.20 24.94
C ILE A 340 -4.63 21.90 24.37
N TYR A 341 -3.80 20.89 24.13
CA TYR A 341 -4.23 19.57 23.65
C TYR A 341 -5.24 18.92 24.59
N ALA A 342 -4.97 18.92 25.90
CA ALA A 342 -5.87 18.35 26.91
C ALA A 342 -7.25 19.02 26.90
N ARG A 343 -7.30 20.34 26.65
CA ARG A 343 -8.54 21.12 26.60
C ARG A 343 -9.31 20.91 25.30
N ASP A 344 -8.61 20.96 24.15
CA ASP A 344 -9.25 21.15 22.84
C ASP A 344 -9.25 19.89 21.96
N CYS A 345 -8.40 18.91 22.24
CA CYS A 345 -8.13 17.77 21.35
C CYS A 345 -8.34 16.41 22.00
N ALA A 346 -8.01 16.27 23.28
CA ALA A 346 -7.92 14.99 23.98
C ALA A 346 -9.23 14.19 23.97
N ALA A 347 -10.40 14.84 24.04
CA ALA A 347 -11.69 14.14 24.03
C ALA A 347 -11.88 13.26 22.77
N CYS A 348 -11.31 13.66 21.63
CA CYS A 348 -11.35 12.93 20.36
C CYS A 348 -10.09 12.12 20.10
N HIS A 349 -8.94 12.56 20.58
CA HIS A 349 -7.63 12.05 20.13
C HIS A 349 -6.79 11.36 21.21
N GLU A 350 -7.10 11.52 22.49
CA GLU A 350 -6.35 10.84 23.55
C GLU A 350 -6.75 9.36 23.57
N PRO A 351 -5.80 8.41 23.57
CA PRO A 351 -6.11 6.98 23.63
C PRO A 351 -7.24 6.63 24.61
N ARG A 352 -8.26 5.93 24.11
CA ARG A 352 -9.42 5.47 24.89
C ARG A 352 -10.32 6.58 25.46
N ALA A 353 -10.18 7.83 25.04
CA ALA A 353 -11.11 8.91 25.40
C ALA A 353 -12.50 8.71 24.76
N GLU A 354 -13.46 9.56 25.15
CA GLU A 354 -14.88 9.39 24.83
C GLU A 354 -15.18 9.26 23.34
N PHE A 355 -14.50 10.05 22.50
CA PHE A 355 -14.70 10.05 21.05
C PHE A 355 -13.55 9.40 20.27
N THR A 356 -12.54 8.87 20.95
CA THR A 356 -11.41 8.23 20.28
C THR A 356 -11.83 6.94 19.59
N ASN A 357 -11.43 6.85 18.32
CA ASN A 357 -11.86 5.82 17.40
C ASN A 357 -13.40 5.66 17.32
N LYS A 358 -14.13 6.77 17.48
CA LYS A 358 -15.58 6.86 17.24
C LYS A 358 -15.85 7.71 16.02
N VAL A 359 -17.01 7.47 15.40
CA VAL A 359 -17.44 8.25 14.25
C VAL A 359 -17.93 9.62 14.72
N ILE A 360 -17.25 10.67 14.30
CA ILE A 360 -17.72 12.05 14.38
C ILE A 360 -18.66 12.30 13.20
N PRO A 361 -19.91 12.76 13.43
CA PRO A 361 -20.87 12.99 12.35
C PRO A 361 -20.34 13.92 11.26
N ILE A 362 -20.65 13.64 9.99
CA ILE A 362 -20.24 14.48 8.85
C ILE A 362 -20.76 15.93 8.97
N SER A 363 -21.93 16.11 9.60
CA SER A 363 -22.51 17.43 9.90
C SER A 363 -21.67 18.25 10.89
N GLU A 364 -20.85 17.59 11.70
CA GLU A 364 -19.94 18.21 12.65
C GLU A 364 -18.53 18.35 12.06
N ILE A 365 -17.92 17.24 11.63
CA ILE A 365 -16.52 17.23 11.17
C ILE A 365 -16.34 17.96 9.84
N LYS A 366 -17.35 17.94 8.95
CA LYS A 366 -17.43 18.69 7.67
C LYS A 366 -16.23 18.54 6.72
N THR A 367 -15.43 17.49 6.87
CA THR A 367 -14.38 17.12 5.90
C THR A 367 -15.00 16.57 4.62
N ASP A 368 -14.20 16.37 3.57
CA ASP A 368 -14.67 15.81 2.30
C ASP A 368 -15.50 14.51 2.52
N PRO A 369 -16.72 14.38 1.95
CA PRO A 369 -17.60 13.25 2.23
C PRO A 369 -17.44 12.07 1.26
N GLU A 370 -16.61 12.17 0.22
CA GLU A 370 -16.63 11.22 -0.92
C GLU A 370 -16.25 9.79 -0.51
N ARG A 371 -15.25 9.64 0.38
CA ARG A 371 -14.89 8.33 0.95
C ARG A 371 -16.06 7.67 1.67
N MET A 372 -16.89 8.42 2.38
CA MET A 372 -18.05 7.88 3.09
C MET A 372 -19.08 7.27 2.14
N TYR A 373 -19.24 7.83 0.94
CA TYR A 373 -20.19 7.30 -0.05
C TYR A 373 -19.70 6.05 -0.79
N SER A 374 -18.40 5.73 -0.70
CA SER A 374 -17.83 4.55 -1.38
C SER A 374 -18.21 3.21 -0.75
N TRP A 375 -18.60 3.20 0.53
CA TRP A 375 -18.89 2.01 1.30
C TRP A 375 -20.33 2.02 1.81
N SER A 376 -21.05 0.91 1.64
CA SER A 376 -22.47 0.81 1.98
C SER A 376 -22.75 -0.38 2.88
N LYS A 377 -23.94 -0.37 3.51
CA LYS A 377 -24.48 -1.51 4.24
C LYS A 377 -24.42 -2.80 3.43
N ASP A 378 -24.85 -2.73 2.17
CA ASP A 378 -24.89 -3.90 1.28
C ASP A 378 -23.47 -4.40 0.98
N ALA A 379 -22.50 -3.50 0.81
CA ALA A 379 -21.10 -3.87 0.63
C ALA A 379 -20.51 -4.58 1.85
N ALA A 380 -20.79 -4.07 3.06
CA ALA A 380 -20.38 -4.70 4.31
C ALA A 380 -20.99 -6.09 4.47
N ALA A 381 -22.30 -6.25 4.21
CA ALA A 381 -22.99 -7.53 4.26
C ALA A 381 -22.42 -8.52 3.22
N GLU A 382 -22.10 -8.06 2.01
CA GLU A 382 -21.47 -8.90 0.97
C GLU A 382 -20.08 -9.37 1.41
N ALA A 383 -19.23 -8.46 1.88
CA ALA A 383 -17.89 -8.77 2.34
C ALA A 383 -17.92 -9.79 3.49
N ASN A 384 -18.80 -9.58 4.47
CA ASN A 384 -19.01 -10.51 5.59
C ASN A 384 -19.43 -11.91 5.10
N ARG A 385 -20.38 -11.99 4.15
CA ARG A 385 -20.82 -13.26 3.55
C ARG A 385 -19.67 -13.96 2.83
N ARG A 386 -18.87 -13.23 2.05
CA ARG A 386 -17.74 -13.76 1.27
C ARG A 386 -16.65 -14.35 2.15
N VAL A 387 -16.24 -13.62 3.19
CA VAL A 387 -15.23 -14.11 4.15
C VAL A 387 -15.72 -15.38 4.86
N LYS A 388 -17.00 -15.43 5.24
CA LYS A 388 -17.60 -16.63 5.83
C LYS A 388 -17.61 -17.83 4.88
N GLN A 389 -17.86 -17.61 3.58
CA GLN A 389 -17.80 -18.67 2.56
C GLN A 389 -16.39 -19.25 2.38
N LEU A 390 -15.34 -18.48 2.69
CA LEU A 390 -13.96 -18.94 2.71
C LEU A 390 -13.61 -19.76 3.97
N GLY A 391 -14.56 -19.96 4.89
CA GLY A 391 -14.33 -20.67 6.15
C GLY A 391 -13.52 -19.88 7.17
N ILE A 392 -13.41 -18.56 7.00
CA ILE A 392 -12.70 -17.66 7.91
C ILE A 392 -13.70 -17.06 8.90
N ASP A 393 -13.41 -17.23 10.18
CA ASP A 393 -14.13 -16.57 11.26
C ASP A 393 -13.37 -15.30 11.70
N ARG A 394 -14.08 -14.16 11.68
CA ARG A 394 -13.59 -12.87 12.17
C ARG A 394 -14.75 -11.99 12.61
N PRO A 395 -14.53 -11.00 13.50
CA PRO A 395 -15.53 -9.97 13.75
C PRO A 395 -16.02 -9.35 12.43
N PRO A 396 -17.34 -9.26 12.20
CA PRO A 396 -17.90 -8.75 10.96
C PRO A 396 -17.60 -7.25 10.79
N MET A 397 -17.51 -6.81 9.54
CA MET A 397 -17.53 -5.39 9.20
C MET A 397 -18.88 -4.80 9.60
N VAL A 398 -18.88 -3.52 9.95
CA VAL A 398 -20.05 -2.78 10.43
C VAL A 398 -21.01 -2.53 9.26
N GLU A 399 -22.22 -3.10 9.35
CA GLU A 399 -23.25 -2.95 8.32
C GLU A 399 -24.09 -1.67 8.47
N THR A 400 -24.18 -1.12 9.68
CA THR A 400 -24.94 0.11 9.94
C THR A 400 -24.08 1.10 10.68
N GLN A 401 -23.62 2.11 9.95
CA GLN A 401 -22.93 3.24 10.53
C GLN A 401 -23.97 4.26 11.00
N ASN A 402 -24.01 4.54 12.30
CA ASN A 402 -24.81 5.61 12.88
C ASN A 402 -24.07 6.20 14.08
N PRO A 403 -23.62 7.46 14.03
CA PRO A 403 -23.77 8.43 12.92
C PRO A 403 -22.93 8.04 11.69
N TYR A 404 -23.22 8.69 10.55
CA TYR A 404 -22.35 8.67 9.36
C TYR A 404 -21.30 9.79 9.46
N GLY A 405 -20.04 9.46 9.20
CA GLY A 405 -18.94 10.41 9.23
C GLY A 405 -17.58 9.73 9.35
N TYR A 406 -16.63 10.37 10.00
CA TYR A 406 -15.23 9.92 10.08
C TYR A 406 -14.77 9.65 11.49
N VAL A 407 -13.89 8.66 11.62
CA VAL A 407 -13.28 8.28 12.89
C VAL A 407 -12.19 9.28 13.29
N SER A 408 -12.11 9.63 14.57
CA SER A 408 -10.99 10.41 15.14
C SER A 408 -9.93 9.49 15.76
N PRO A 409 -8.83 9.18 15.05
CA PRO A 409 -7.77 8.31 15.57
C PRO A 409 -6.86 9.02 16.57
N PRO A 410 -6.16 8.28 17.46
CA PRO A 410 -5.06 8.83 18.22
C PRO A 410 -4.00 9.53 17.35
N LEU A 411 -3.31 10.49 17.93
CA LEU A 411 -2.29 11.32 17.27
C LEU A 411 -0.85 10.82 17.52
N ASP A 412 -0.68 9.55 17.90
CA ASP A 412 0.64 8.94 18.02
C ASP A 412 1.39 8.98 16.67
N GLY A 413 2.64 9.44 16.71
CA GLY A 413 3.49 9.63 15.52
C GLY A 413 2.93 10.63 14.51
N ILE A 414 2.07 11.57 14.92
CA ILE A 414 1.38 12.51 13.99
C ILE A 414 2.36 13.34 13.15
N TRP A 415 3.58 13.54 13.64
CA TRP A 415 4.61 14.27 12.92
C TRP A 415 5.02 13.61 11.59
N LEU A 416 4.90 12.28 11.47
CA LEU A 416 5.21 11.51 10.24
C LEU A 416 3.94 11.03 9.53
N ARG A 417 2.81 11.71 9.73
CA ARG A 417 1.51 11.34 9.16
C ARG A 417 0.95 12.37 8.18
N ALA A 418 1.81 13.23 7.66
CA ALA A 418 1.47 14.15 6.60
C ALA A 418 1.33 13.41 5.25
N PRO A 419 0.50 13.94 4.33
CA PRO A 419 -0.45 15.03 4.53
C PRO A 419 -1.64 14.64 5.44
N TYR A 420 -2.33 15.61 6.01
CA TYR A 420 -3.36 15.43 7.03
C TYR A 420 -4.79 15.39 6.48
N LEU A 421 -5.72 14.95 7.35
CA LEU A 421 -7.09 14.50 7.05
C LEU A 421 -7.13 13.11 6.39
N HIS A 422 -8.33 12.52 6.31
CA HIS A 422 -8.51 11.16 5.76
C HIS A 422 -8.10 11.02 4.28
N ASN A 423 -8.05 12.13 3.55
CA ASN A 423 -7.70 12.19 2.12
C ASN A 423 -6.34 12.86 1.87
N GLY A 424 -5.61 13.23 2.93
CA GLY A 424 -4.31 13.88 2.83
C GLY A 424 -4.35 15.19 2.02
N SER A 425 -5.35 16.03 2.30
CA SER A 425 -5.61 17.28 1.56
C SER A 425 -5.01 18.53 2.22
N VAL A 426 -4.36 18.37 3.39
CA VAL A 426 -3.71 19.47 4.12
C VAL A 426 -2.23 19.14 4.34
N PRO A 427 -1.27 19.89 3.79
CA PRO A 427 0.12 19.44 3.71
C PRO A 427 0.85 19.43 5.07
N THR A 428 0.52 20.34 5.99
CA THR A 428 1.21 20.48 7.28
C THR A 428 0.23 20.60 8.45
N LEU A 429 0.64 20.27 9.68
CA LEU A 429 -0.18 20.50 10.88
C LEU A 429 -0.43 21.99 11.08
N ARG A 430 0.55 22.85 10.74
CA ARG A 430 0.38 24.30 10.82
C ARG A 430 -0.76 24.79 9.94
N ASP A 431 -0.89 24.24 8.74
CA ASP A 431 -2.00 24.53 7.82
C ASP A 431 -3.33 23.97 8.33
N LEU A 432 -3.32 22.80 8.96
CA LEU A 432 -4.54 22.21 9.53
C LEU A 432 -5.16 23.10 10.61
N LEU A 433 -4.30 23.77 11.39
CA LEU A 433 -4.69 24.76 12.41
C LEU A 433 -5.08 26.13 11.82
N ASN A 434 -5.08 26.31 10.50
CA ASN A 434 -5.65 27.50 9.86
C ASN A 434 -7.11 27.27 9.47
N PRO A 435 -7.95 28.33 9.48
CA PRO A 435 -9.27 28.30 8.87
C PRO A 435 -9.23 27.71 7.45
N PRO A 436 -10.23 26.92 7.02
CA PRO A 436 -10.19 26.23 5.73
C PRO A 436 -9.96 27.12 4.49
N ASN A 437 -10.35 28.39 4.54
CA ASN A 437 -10.13 29.37 3.46
C ASN A 437 -8.69 29.89 3.38
N GLU A 438 -7.86 29.63 4.39
CA GLU A 438 -6.43 29.98 4.44
C GLU A 438 -5.52 28.77 4.17
N ARG A 439 -6.09 27.56 4.03
CA ARG A 439 -5.33 26.35 3.71
C ARG A 439 -4.88 26.36 2.24
N PRO A 440 -3.69 25.81 1.91
CA PRO A 440 -3.23 25.66 0.54
C PRO A 440 -4.28 24.95 -0.34
N GLN A 441 -4.59 25.54 -1.50
CA GLN A 441 -5.51 24.96 -2.48
C GLN A 441 -4.82 23.93 -3.39
N SER A 442 -3.50 23.98 -3.45
CA SER A 442 -2.67 22.98 -4.12
C SER A 442 -1.27 22.91 -3.51
N PHE A 443 -0.65 21.74 -3.63
CA PHE A 443 0.73 21.45 -3.18
C PHE A 443 1.23 20.18 -3.87
N HIS A 444 2.54 19.89 -3.84
CA HIS A 444 3.05 18.67 -4.47
C HIS A 444 3.14 17.49 -3.49
N ARG A 445 2.70 16.31 -3.93
CA ARG A 445 2.77 15.06 -3.16
C ARG A 445 3.92 14.16 -3.62
N GLY A 446 4.38 13.33 -2.69
CA GLY A 446 5.43 12.33 -2.90
C GLY A 446 6.85 12.81 -2.61
N TYR A 447 7.00 13.99 -2.01
CA TYR A 447 8.26 14.47 -1.47
C TYR A 447 8.36 14.15 0.01
N ASP A 448 9.52 13.67 0.44
CA ASP A 448 9.75 13.09 1.76
C ASP A 448 10.71 13.92 2.62
N VAL A 449 11.03 15.17 2.23
CA VAL A 449 11.85 16.06 3.07
C VAL A 449 10.96 16.77 4.09
N LEU A 450 11.23 16.56 5.38
CA LEU A 450 10.41 17.11 6.46
C LEU A 450 10.52 18.63 6.55
N ASP A 451 9.39 19.26 6.88
CA ASP A 451 9.33 20.63 7.35
C ASP A 451 9.27 20.63 8.89
N PRO A 452 10.38 20.93 9.60
CA PRO A 452 10.40 20.90 11.06
C PRO A 452 9.57 22.02 11.69
N MET A 453 9.26 23.10 10.96
CA MET A 453 8.55 24.25 11.48
C MET A 453 7.04 24.05 11.36
N ASN A 454 6.58 23.66 10.18
CA ASN A 454 5.15 23.49 9.93
C ASN A 454 4.62 22.09 10.28
N VAL A 455 5.53 21.12 10.47
CA VAL A 455 5.28 19.70 10.73
C VAL A 455 4.49 19.06 9.59
N GLY A 456 5.25 18.49 8.66
CA GLY A 456 4.78 17.82 7.46
C GLY A 456 5.95 17.66 6.50
N PHE A 457 5.67 17.71 5.20
CA PHE A 457 6.72 17.71 4.17
C PHE A 457 6.82 19.08 3.51
N LYS A 458 8.04 19.47 3.13
CA LYS A 458 8.30 20.71 2.39
C LYS A 458 7.65 20.66 1.02
N GLU A 459 7.36 21.84 0.46
CA GLU A 459 7.10 21.93 -0.97
C GLU A 459 8.41 21.67 -1.74
N PRO A 460 8.45 20.71 -2.68
CA PRO A 460 9.66 20.37 -3.41
C PRO A 460 10.09 21.51 -4.35
N PRO A 461 11.39 21.86 -4.41
CA PRO A 461 11.85 22.88 -5.33
C PRO A 461 11.74 22.41 -6.78
N ALA A 462 11.45 23.35 -7.68
CA ALA A 462 11.53 23.09 -9.11
C ALA A 462 12.97 22.74 -9.53
N ARG A 463 13.15 21.70 -10.35
CA ARG A 463 14.46 21.19 -10.74
C ARG A 463 14.78 21.54 -12.18
N ARG A 464 16.02 21.95 -12.45
CA ARG A 464 16.50 22.11 -13.83
C ARG A 464 16.90 20.75 -14.39
N THR A 465 16.29 20.34 -15.50
CA THR A 465 16.56 19.06 -16.15
C THR A 465 16.86 19.22 -17.63
N GLY A 466 17.72 18.34 -18.15
CA GLY A 466 18.10 18.30 -19.55
C GLY A 466 19.16 19.34 -19.95
N PRO A 467 19.67 19.27 -21.20
CA PRO A 467 20.72 20.17 -21.70
C PRO A 467 20.32 21.64 -21.69
N GLU A 468 19.02 21.91 -21.86
CA GLU A 468 18.43 23.24 -21.89
C GLU A 468 18.06 23.79 -20.50
N SER A 469 18.33 23.03 -19.43
CA SER A 469 18.09 23.47 -18.05
C SER A 469 16.62 23.89 -17.79
N VAL A 470 15.66 23.20 -18.42
CA VAL A 470 14.22 23.47 -18.24
C VAL A 470 13.80 23.12 -16.81
N LEU A 471 13.07 24.01 -16.15
CA LEU A 471 12.49 23.74 -14.84
C LEU A 471 11.37 22.71 -14.97
N THR A 472 11.53 21.57 -14.30
CA THR A 472 10.54 20.50 -14.18
C THR A 472 10.19 20.28 -12.72
N GLN A 473 8.95 19.83 -12.50
CA GLN A 473 8.44 19.48 -11.18
C GLN A 473 8.15 17.97 -11.18
N PRO A 474 9.06 17.13 -10.66
CA PRO A 474 8.94 15.67 -10.76
C PRO A 474 7.91 15.08 -9.78
N TYR A 475 7.28 15.92 -8.95
CA TYR A 475 6.27 15.54 -7.97
C TYR A 475 4.86 15.85 -8.49
N VAL A 476 3.86 15.13 -7.98
CA VAL A 476 2.48 15.25 -8.49
C VAL A 476 1.79 16.43 -7.82
N LEU A 477 1.31 17.39 -8.61
CA LEU A 477 0.48 18.49 -8.11
C LEU A 477 -0.87 17.93 -7.63
N PHE A 478 -1.17 18.17 -6.37
CA PHE A 478 -2.45 17.83 -5.74
C PHE A 478 -3.33 19.07 -5.69
N ASP A 479 -4.56 18.99 -6.20
CA ASP A 479 -5.53 20.08 -6.19
C ASP A 479 -6.71 19.73 -5.28
N THR A 480 -6.93 20.54 -4.25
CA THR A 480 -7.97 20.30 -3.25
C THR A 480 -9.38 20.63 -3.75
N ARG A 481 -9.50 21.19 -4.96
CA ARG A 481 -10.78 21.51 -5.61
C ARG A 481 -11.32 20.34 -6.42
N GLU A 482 -10.49 19.33 -6.67
CA GLU A 482 -10.94 18.10 -7.31
C GLU A 482 -11.82 17.27 -6.36
N LYS A 483 -12.76 16.53 -6.94
CA LYS A 483 -13.68 15.66 -6.17
C LYS A 483 -12.87 14.70 -5.29
N GLY A 484 -13.21 14.57 -4.01
CA GLY A 484 -12.53 13.68 -3.07
C GLY A 484 -11.22 14.24 -2.47
N ASN A 485 -10.80 15.42 -2.92
CA ASN A 485 -9.58 16.08 -2.44
C ASN A 485 -9.87 17.29 -1.53
N GLY A 486 -11.12 17.50 -1.11
CA GLY A 486 -11.52 18.65 -0.31
C GLY A 486 -10.73 18.77 0.99
N ASN A 487 -10.19 19.98 1.25
CA ASN A 487 -9.41 20.34 2.43
C ASN A 487 -10.22 21.08 3.51
N GLN A 488 -11.55 20.93 3.48
CA GLN A 488 -12.49 21.60 4.38
C GLN A 488 -12.69 20.82 5.70
N GLY A 489 -13.46 21.38 6.62
CA GLY A 489 -13.79 20.72 7.88
C GLY A 489 -12.64 20.66 8.88
N HIS A 490 -12.86 19.95 9.99
CA HIS A 490 -11.95 19.88 11.13
C HIS A 490 -11.46 21.28 11.55
N THR A 491 -12.39 22.12 12.02
CA THR A 491 -12.10 23.52 12.37
C THR A 491 -11.64 23.70 13.83
N TYR A 492 -11.39 22.61 14.55
CA TYR A 492 -10.82 22.63 15.90
C TYR A 492 -9.41 23.26 15.87
N GLY A 493 -9.08 24.06 16.89
CA GLY A 493 -7.79 24.76 16.97
C GLY A 493 -7.61 25.96 16.03
N THR A 494 -8.54 26.21 15.09
CA THR A 494 -8.40 27.32 14.12
C THR A 494 -8.39 28.71 14.75
N GLN A 495 -9.08 28.87 15.87
CA GLN A 495 -9.22 30.12 16.63
C GLN A 495 -8.07 30.38 17.62
N LEU A 496 -7.12 29.44 17.75
CA LEU A 496 -5.95 29.64 18.60
C LEU A 496 -5.10 30.82 18.08
N SER A 497 -4.42 31.50 18.99
CA SER A 497 -3.41 32.48 18.61
C SER A 497 -2.25 31.80 17.87
N ASN A 498 -1.44 32.55 17.10
CA ASN A 498 -0.29 31.97 16.43
C ASN A 498 0.70 31.33 17.43
N GLU A 499 0.92 31.97 18.57
CA GLU A 499 1.78 31.46 19.64
C GLU A 499 1.21 30.16 20.25
N ASP A 500 -0.10 30.07 20.46
CA ASP A 500 -0.74 28.84 20.96
C ASP A 500 -0.67 27.71 19.94
N LYS A 501 -0.74 28.02 18.64
CA LYS A 501 -0.53 27.04 17.56
C LYS A 501 0.90 26.51 17.58
N GLU A 502 1.90 27.37 17.77
CA GLU A 502 3.31 26.97 17.91
C GLU A 502 3.53 26.07 19.13
N LYS A 503 2.95 26.41 20.29
CA LYS A 503 3.01 25.59 21.50
C LYS A 503 2.36 24.22 21.29
N LEU A 504 1.18 24.19 20.68
CA LEU A 504 0.50 22.94 20.35
C LEU A 504 1.33 22.09 19.38
N LEU A 505 1.91 22.70 18.34
CA LEU A 505 2.80 21.99 17.40
C LEU A 505 4.01 21.36 18.09
N GLU A 506 4.65 22.08 19.02
CA GLU A 506 5.75 21.53 19.81
C GLU A 506 5.32 20.30 20.62
N TYR A 507 4.13 20.32 21.23
CA TYR A 507 3.58 19.13 21.88
C TYR A 507 3.31 17.99 20.90
N LEU A 508 2.71 18.27 19.73
CA LEU A 508 2.40 17.25 18.72
C LEU A 508 3.66 16.58 18.14
N LYS A 509 4.82 17.26 18.11
CA LYS A 509 6.11 16.63 17.76
C LYS A 509 6.52 15.53 18.74
N THR A 510 6.03 15.56 19.98
CA THR A 510 6.40 14.59 21.03
C THR A 510 5.55 13.31 21.03
N LEU A 511 4.47 13.27 20.26
CA LEU A 511 3.49 12.17 20.24
C LEU A 511 3.85 11.01 19.31
#